data_AF-A0A7Z9WKE5-F1
#
_entry.id   AF-A0A7Z9WKE5-F1
#
_cell.length_a   1.000
_cell.length_b   1.000
_cell.length_c   1.000
_cell.angle_alpha   90.00
_cell.angle_beta   90.00
_cell.angle_gamma   90.00
#
_symmetry.space_group_name_H-M   'P 1'
#
loop_
_entity.id
_entity.type
_entity.pdbx_description
1 polymer ?
#
loop_
_entity_poly.entity_id
_entity_poly.type
_entity_poly.pdbx_seq_one_letter_code
_entity_poly.pdbx_strand_id
1 'polypeptide(L)'
;MKRGITIVGLGPGNPAHLTLEAQQVLQEAREVYLRTLHHPTVASLPKHLTLRSFDHLYQEKETFDEVYEEIARQILELGRRPEGVIYAVPGHPLVGEAATQLILASAKERGLPVRIVEGLSFIEPVLTRLGLDALDGLQIVDATELATQHHPHLNPDVPTLVGQLYERSLASDVKLTLMNLFPAEHP
;
A
#
# COMPACT_ATOMS: atom_id res chain seq x y z
N MET A 1 -18.14 -7.28 20.57
CA MET A 1 -18.04 -6.96 19.13
C MET A 1 -17.32 -8.11 18.44
N LYS A 2 -17.85 -8.64 17.32
CA LYS A 2 -17.11 -9.64 16.53
C LYS A 2 -15.80 -9.01 16.09
N ARG A 3 -14.67 -9.58 16.52
CA ARG A 3 -13.37 -9.17 16.01
C ARG A 3 -13.23 -9.70 14.59
N GLY A 4 -12.66 -8.89 13.71
CA GLY A 4 -12.45 -9.21 12.30
C GLY A 4 -11.06 -8.78 11.88
N ILE A 5 -10.95 -8.14 10.73
CA ILE A 5 -9.67 -7.65 10.20
C ILE A 5 -9.56 -6.16 10.50
N THR A 6 -8.46 -5.74 11.10
CA THR A 6 -8.07 -4.32 11.18
C THR A 6 -6.83 -4.11 10.32
N ILE A 7 -6.91 -3.25 9.33
CA ILE A 7 -5.77 -2.92 8.45
C ILE A 7 -5.26 -1.52 8.82
N VAL A 8 -3.98 -1.42 9.18
CA VAL A 8 -3.38 -0.20 9.73
C VAL A 8 -2.29 0.33 8.80
N GLY A 9 -2.38 1.60 8.42
CA GLY A 9 -1.33 2.30 7.68
C GLY A 9 -0.17 2.74 8.57
N LEU A 10 1.06 2.38 8.19
CA LEU A 10 2.28 2.72 8.93
C LEU A 10 2.94 4.05 8.53
N GLY A 11 2.33 4.77 7.58
CA GLY A 11 2.95 5.97 7.02
C GLY A 11 4.07 5.66 6.02
N PRO A 12 4.70 6.68 5.43
CA PRO A 12 5.76 6.52 4.42
C PRO A 12 7.15 6.16 4.98
N GLY A 13 7.25 5.86 6.29
CA GLY A 13 8.49 5.43 6.94
C GLY A 13 8.95 6.30 8.11
N ASN A 14 8.60 7.59 8.15
CA ASN A 14 8.85 8.40 9.34
C ASN A 14 7.85 8.03 10.45
N PRO A 15 8.28 7.54 11.62
CA PRO A 15 7.37 7.19 12.72
C PRO A 15 6.50 8.36 13.20
N ALA A 16 6.96 9.60 13.03
CA ALA A 16 6.17 10.80 13.34
C ALA A 16 4.93 10.97 12.46
N HIS A 17 4.85 10.26 11.33
CA HIS A 17 3.70 10.26 10.42
C HIS A 17 2.68 9.15 10.74
N LEU A 18 2.91 8.35 11.79
CA LEU A 18 1.85 7.48 12.30
C LEU A 18 0.70 8.34 12.81
N THR A 19 -0.51 8.04 12.36
CA THR A 19 -1.72 8.70 12.88
C THR A 19 -1.91 8.34 14.35
N LEU A 20 -2.57 9.23 15.10
CA LEU A 20 -2.88 8.97 16.50
C LEU A 20 -3.70 7.68 16.67
N GLU A 21 -4.64 7.42 15.75
CA GLU A 21 -5.44 6.20 15.75
C GLU A 21 -4.58 4.95 15.49
N ALA A 22 -3.68 4.98 14.51
CA ALA A 22 -2.75 3.87 14.26
C ALA A 22 -1.89 3.58 15.49
N GLN A 23 -1.36 4.61 16.15
CA GLN A 23 -0.60 4.46 17.38
C GLN A 23 -1.42 3.80 18.50
N GLN A 24 -2.67 4.22 18.72
CA GLN A 24 -3.55 3.63 19.73
C GLN A 24 -3.83 2.15 19.45
N VAL A 25 -4.18 1.82 18.20
CA VAL A 25 -4.43 0.43 17.79
C VAL A 25 -3.19 -0.44 18.00
N LEU A 26 -2.01 0.06 17.62
CA LEU A 26 -0.75 -0.65 17.79
C LEU A 26 -0.34 -0.78 19.26
N GLN A 27 -0.65 0.21 20.10
CA GLN A 27 -0.33 0.18 21.53
C GLN A 27 -1.16 -0.86 22.30
N GLU A 28 -2.43 -1.03 21.93
CA GLU A 28 -3.35 -2.00 22.56
C GLU A 28 -3.21 -3.43 22.01
N ALA A 29 -2.54 -3.58 20.86
CA ALA A 29 -2.33 -4.85 20.20
C ALA A 29 -1.37 -5.76 20.98
N ARG A 30 -1.53 -7.07 20.77
CA ARG A 30 -0.58 -8.11 21.23
C ARG A 30 0.28 -8.63 20.08
N GLU A 31 -0.32 -8.75 18.90
CA GLU A 31 0.28 -9.34 17.71
C GLU A 31 -0.12 -8.49 16.50
N VAL A 32 0.83 -8.27 15.60
CA VAL A 32 0.63 -7.54 14.35
C VAL A 32 1.29 -8.32 13.22
N TYR A 33 0.54 -8.53 12.14
CA TYR A 33 1.04 -9.07 10.88
C TYR A 33 1.45 -7.91 9.99
N LEU A 34 2.72 -7.86 9.61
CA LEU A 34 3.28 -6.82 8.76
C LEU A 34 3.34 -7.32 7.32
N ARG A 35 2.97 -6.47 6.37
CA ARG A 35 3.25 -6.70 4.95
C ARG A 35 4.74 -6.94 4.72
N THR A 36 5.58 -6.20 5.44
CA THR A 36 7.04 -6.35 5.42
C THR A 36 7.68 -5.84 6.70
N LEU A 37 8.77 -6.49 7.15
CA LEU A 37 9.66 -5.95 8.19
C LEU A 37 10.54 -4.82 7.67
N HIS A 38 10.72 -4.71 6.35
CA HIS A 38 11.57 -3.72 5.70
C HIS A 38 10.86 -2.37 5.57
N HIS A 39 10.34 -1.85 6.67
CA HIS A 39 9.70 -0.54 6.73
C HIS A 39 10.27 0.28 7.90
N PRO A 40 10.76 1.52 7.70
CA PRO A 40 11.48 2.24 8.75
C PRO A 40 10.66 2.49 10.03
N THR A 41 9.33 2.63 9.92
CA THR A 41 8.44 2.76 11.09
C THR A 41 8.47 1.53 12.00
N VAL A 42 8.80 0.33 11.50
CA VAL A 42 8.79 -0.92 12.28
C VAL A 42 9.70 -0.85 13.49
N ALA A 43 10.87 -0.20 13.37
CA ALA A 43 11.82 -0.05 14.47
C ALA A 43 11.24 0.73 15.68
N SER A 44 10.25 1.57 15.43
CA SER A 44 9.61 2.44 16.42
C SER A 44 8.30 1.88 16.97
N LEU A 45 7.88 0.69 16.51
CA LEU A 45 6.68 0.03 17.03
C LEU A 45 6.84 -0.36 18.51
N PRO A 46 5.73 -0.44 19.27
CA PRO A 46 5.76 -0.84 20.67
C PRO A 46 6.48 -2.17 20.87
N LYS A 47 7.42 -2.21 21.83
CA LYS A 47 8.32 -3.36 22.03
C LYS A 47 7.64 -4.62 22.56
N HIS A 48 6.41 -4.51 23.08
CA HIS A 48 5.62 -5.65 23.55
C HIS A 48 4.89 -6.39 22.42
N LEU A 49 4.90 -5.85 21.20
CA LEU A 49 4.24 -6.48 20.07
C LEU A 49 4.97 -7.73 19.60
N THR A 50 4.21 -8.81 19.41
CA THR A 50 4.65 -9.94 18.60
C THR A 50 4.50 -9.57 17.14
N LEU A 51 5.61 -9.32 16.47
CA LEU A 51 5.63 -8.99 15.04
C LEU A 51 5.77 -10.27 14.22
N ARG A 52 4.87 -10.44 13.24
CA ARG A 52 4.97 -11.45 12.19
C ARG A 52 5.01 -10.74 10.86
N SER A 53 5.67 -11.32 9.85
CA SER A 53 5.67 -10.73 8.51
C SER A 53 5.48 -11.76 7.41
N PHE A 54 5.06 -11.24 6.26
CA PHE A 54 4.89 -11.99 5.02
C PHE A 54 6.10 -11.92 4.09
N ASP A 55 7.26 -11.45 4.58
CA ASP A 55 8.47 -11.30 3.76
C ASP A 55 8.91 -12.62 3.08
N HIS A 56 8.67 -13.76 3.76
CA HIS A 56 8.95 -15.10 3.21
C HIS A 56 8.18 -15.38 1.91
N LEU A 57 6.96 -14.86 1.76
CA LEU A 57 6.16 -15.10 0.56
C LEU A 57 6.80 -14.51 -0.69
N TYR A 58 7.52 -13.40 -0.57
CA TYR A 58 8.27 -12.80 -1.69
C TYR A 58 9.47 -13.64 -2.14
N GLN A 59 9.89 -14.63 -1.34
CA GLN A 59 10.94 -15.58 -1.71
C GLN A 59 10.36 -16.88 -2.27
N GLU A 60 9.15 -17.25 -1.86
CA GLU A 60 8.50 -18.52 -2.18
C GLU A 60 7.64 -18.46 -3.45
N LYS A 61 7.16 -17.28 -3.85
CA LYS A 61 6.27 -17.09 -5.01
C LYS A 61 7.02 -16.55 -6.21
N GLU A 62 6.53 -16.86 -7.40
CA GLU A 62 7.16 -16.43 -8.65
C GLU A 62 6.70 -15.04 -9.07
N THR A 63 5.48 -14.65 -8.69
CA THR A 63 4.88 -13.37 -9.07
C THR A 63 4.35 -12.59 -7.87
N PHE A 64 4.27 -11.26 -7.99
CA PHE A 64 3.69 -10.41 -6.95
C PHE A 64 2.21 -10.70 -6.71
N ASP A 65 1.45 -11.04 -7.76
CA ASP A 65 0.03 -11.38 -7.64
C ASP A 65 -0.16 -12.59 -6.73
N GLU A 66 0.64 -13.66 -6.92
CA GLU A 66 0.62 -14.84 -6.04
C GLU A 66 0.98 -14.49 -4.59
N VAL A 67 1.92 -13.55 -4.36
CA VAL A 67 2.25 -13.06 -3.02
C VAL A 67 1.02 -12.39 -2.40
N TYR A 68 0.39 -11.46 -3.11
CA TYR A 68 -0.71 -10.67 -2.57
C TYR A 68 -1.97 -11.52 -2.34
N GLU A 69 -2.26 -12.47 -3.22
CA GLU A 69 -3.34 -13.45 -3.05
C GLU A 69 -3.11 -14.31 -1.80
N GLU A 70 -1.88 -14.78 -1.60
CA GLU A 70 -1.53 -15.61 -0.44
C GLU A 70 -1.58 -14.81 0.88
N ILE A 71 -1.08 -13.56 0.89
CA ILE A 71 -1.25 -12.64 2.02
C ILE A 71 -2.73 -12.46 2.35
N ALA A 72 -3.55 -12.13 1.35
CA ALA A 72 -4.98 -11.91 1.53
C ALA A 72 -5.66 -13.16 2.10
N ARG A 73 -5.34 -14.34 1.57
CA ARG A 73 -5.85 -15.63 2.05
C ARG A 73 -5.50 -15.86 3.52
N GLN A 74 -4.25 -15.65 3.92
CA GLN A 74 -3.82 -15.83 5.31
C GLN A 74 -4.48 -14.82 6.25
N ILE A 75 -4.56 -13.54 5.86
CA ILE A 75 -5.23 -12.50 6.66
C ILE A 75 -6.72 -12.79 6.83
N LEU A 76 -7.41 -13.27 5.79
CA LEU A 76 -8.81 -13.67 5.89
C LEU A 76 -9.02 -14.81 6.90
N GLU A 77 -8.13 -15.81 6.91
CA GLU A 77 -8.21 -16.91 7.87
C GLU A 77 -7.91 -16.44 9.30
N LEU A 78 -6.87 -15.63 9.47
CA LEU A 78 -6.53 -15.02 10.77
C LEU A 78 -7.64 -14.11 11.30
N GLY A 79 -8.35 -13.42 10.40
CA GLY A 79 -9.49 -12.56 10.74
C GLY A 79 -10.70 -13.31 11.27
N ARG A 80 -10.81 -14.63 11.05
CA ARG A 80 -11.90 -15.48 11.57
C ARG A 80 -11.66 -15.94 13.00
N ARG A 81 -10.44 -15.81 13.51
CA ARG A 81 -10.10 -16.16 14.89
C ARG A 81 -10.90 -15.30 15.88
N PRO A 82 -11.21 -15.79 17.08
CA PRO A 82 -11.92 -15.01 18.10
C PRO A 82 -11.26 -13.66 18.42
N GLU A 83 -9.93 -13.60 18.36
CA GLU A 83 -9.12 -12.41 18.59
C GLU A 83 -9.03 -11.45 17.38
N GLY A 84 -9.42 -11.90 16.18
CA GLY A 84 -9.25 -11.17 14.92
C GLY A 84 -7.81 -11.10 14.44
N VAL A 85 -7.53 -10.14 13.55
CA VAL A 85 -6.16 -9.88 13.06
C VAL A 85 -5.92 -8.39 12.87
N ILE A 86 -4.71 -7.94 13.20
CA ILE A 86 -4.20 -6.62 12.82
C ILE A 86 -3.16 -6.83 11.73
N TYR A 87 -3.44 -6.31 10.55
CA TYR A 87 -2.55 -6.31 9.39
C TYR A 87 -2.03 -4.89 9.17
N ALA A 88 -0.72 -4.69 9.26
CA ALA A 88 -0.09 -3.38 9.12
C ALA A 88 0.68 -3.30 7.80
N VAL A 89 0.44 -2.22 7.05
CA VAL A 89 0.95 -2.00 5.70
C VAL A 89 1.71 -0.67 5.61
N PRO A 90 2.75 -0.57 4.77
CA PRO A 90 3.38 0.71 4.45
C PRO A 90 2.37 1.74 3.94
N GLY A 91 2.56 3.01 4.27
CA GLY A 91 1.74 4.11 3.75
C GLY A 91 0.29 4.08 4.23
N HIS A 92 -0.64 4.33 3.30
CA HIS A 92 -2.08 4.29 3.50
C HIS A 92 -2.64 2.96 2.98
N PRO A 93 -3.53 2.25 3.72
CA PRO A 93 -4.01 0.91 3.30
C PRO A 93 -4.71 0.84 1.94
N LEU A 94 -5.26 1.96 1.47
CA LEU A 94 -5.95 2.06 0.18
C LEU A 94 -5.14 2.75 -0.93
N VAL A 95 -3.85 3.02 -0.72
CA VAL A 95 -2.99 3.65 -1.73
C VAL A 95 -1.88 2.67 -2.14
N GLY A 96 -2.05 2.04 -3.32
CA GLY A 96 -1.02 1.17 -3.89
C GLY A 96 -0.78 -0.15 -3.14
N GLU A 97 -1.77 -0.65 -2.40
CA GLU A 97 -1.65 -1.88 -1.60
C GLU A 97 -2.66 -2.93 -2.09
N ALA A 98 -2.21 -3.76 -3.04
CA ALA A 98 -3.04 -4.75 -3.74
C ALA A 98 -3.65 -5.81 -2.80
N ALA A 99 -2.87 -6.30 -1.82
CA ALA A 99 -3.37 -7.28 -0.86
C ALA A 99 -4.56 -6.74 -0.06
N THR A 100 -4.57 -5.44 0.27
CA THR A 100 -5.71 -4.81 0.97
C THR A 100 -6.98 -4.84 0.11
N GLN A 101 -6.89 -4.59 -1.20
CA GLN A 101 -8.04 -4.68 -2.10
C GLN A 101 -8.61 -6.10 -2.17
N LEU A 102 -7.75 -7.11 -2.29
CA LEU A 102 -8.14 -8.52 -2.28
C LEU A 102 -8.84 -8.92 -0.96
N ILE A 103 -8.30 -8.46 0.18
CA ILE A 103 -8.89 -8.67 1.50
C ILE A 103 -10.29 -8.05 1.57
N LEU A 104 -10.46 -6.79 1.15
CA LEU A 104 -11.74 -6.09 1.21
C LEU A 104 -12.81 -6.79 0.36
N ALA A 105 -12.46 -7.17 -0.87
CA ALA A 105 -13.37 -7.88 -1.77
C ALA A 105 -13.81 -9.22 -1.16
N SER A 106 -12.85 -10.05 -0.74
CA SER A 106 -13.12 -11.38 -0.19
C SER A 106 -13.82 -11.35 1.18
N ALA A 107 -13.48 -10.39 2.04
CA ALA A 107 -14.10 -10.25 3.35
C ALA A 107 -15.58 -9.86 3.23
N LYS A 108 -15.92 -9.00 2.26
CA LYS A 108 -17.30 -8.62 1.95
C LYS A 108 -18.15 -9.83 1.56
N GLU A 109 -17.64 -10.70 0.68
CA GLU A 109 -18.33 -11.93 0.27
C GLU A 109 -18.58 -12.89 1.44
N ARG A 110 -17.65 -12.92 2.40
CA ARG A 110 -17.68 -13.81 3.56
C ARG A 110 -18.38 -13.22 4.80
N GLY A 111 -18.88 -11.99 4.71
CA GLY A 111 -19.49 -11.28 5.83
C GLY A 111 -18.52 -11.03 7.00
N LEU A 112 -17.21 -10.92 6.71
CA LEU A 112 -16.17 -10.68 7.71
C LEU A 112 -15.96 -9.16 7.86
N PRO A 113 -16.07 -8.60 9.08
CA PRO A 113 -15.91 -7.16 9.27
C PRO A 113 -14.45 -6.75 9.05
N VAL A 114 -14.25 -5.70 8.25
CA VAL A 114 -12.94 -5.07 8.03
C VAL A 114 -13.01 -3.63 8.52
N ARG A 115 -12.01 -3.21 9.30
CA ARG A 115 -11.76 -1.82 9.70
C ARG A 115 -10.47 -1.36 9.04
N ILE A 116 -10.52 -0.23 8.35
CA ILE A 116 -9.32 0.49 7.89
C ILE A 116 -8.97 1.53 8.95
N VAL A 117 -7.68 1.61 9.28
CA VAL A 117 -7.08 2.68 10.08
C VAL A 117 -6.11 3.40 9.16
N GLU A 118 -6.42 4.66 8.87
CA GLU A 118 -5.71 5.46 7.89
C GLU A 118 -4.26 5.72 8.33
N GLY A 119 -3.38 5.81 7.33
CA GLY A 119 -1.99 6.22 7.48
C GLY A 119 -1.63 7.24 6.41
N LEU A 120 -0.59 8.05 6.65
CA LEU A 120 -0.10 8.96 5.61
C LEU A 120 0.42 8.14 4.41
N SER A 121 0.08 8.50 3.18
CA SER A 121 0.55 7.80 1.99
C SER A 121 1.92 8.32 1.55
N PHE A 122 2.34 7.96 0.34
CA PHE A 122 3.50 8.57 -0.32
C PHE A 122 3.15 9.88 -1.04
N ILE A 123 1.85 10.14 -1.30
CA ILE A 123 1.38 11.28 -2.07
C ILE A 123 1.66 12.58 -1.31
N GLU A 124 1.31 12.66 -0.02
CA GLU A 124 1.45 13.89 0.77
C GLU A 124 2.91 14.32 0.97
N PRO A 125 3.87 13.42 1.26
CA PRO A 125 5.29 13.77 1.25
C PRO A 125 5.79 14.29 -0.10
N VAL A 126 5.32 13.73 -1.23
CA VAL A 126 5.70 14.20 -2.57
C VAL A 126 5.16 15.60 -2.81
N LEU A 127 3.88 15.86 -2.52
CA LEU A 127 3.26 17.18 -2.61
C LEU A 127 4.03 18.20 -1.77
N THR A 128 4.36 17.86 -0.52
CA THR A 128 5.13 18.71 0.39
C THR A 128 6.52 19.01 -0.17
N ARG A 129 7.19 18.01 -0.74
CA ARG A 129 8.56 18.15 -1.26
C ARG A 129 8.62 19.02 -2.50
N LEU A 130 7.58 18.96 -3.34
CA LEU A 130 7.47 19.68 -4.60
C LEU A 130 6.71 21.01 -4.49
N GLY A 131 6.03 21.27 -3.36
CA GLY A 131 5.22 22.47 -3.17
C GLY A 131 3.99 22.52 -4.08
N LEU A 132 3.39 21.35 -4.38
CA LEU A 132 2.25 21.23 -5.28
C LEU A 132 0.93 21.20 -4.52
N ASP A 133 -0.11 21.81 -5.09
CA ASP A 133 -1.50 21.59 -4.70
C ASP A 133 -2.07 20.42 -5.52
N ALA A 134 -2.63 19.41 -4.84
CA ALA A 134 -3.25 18.27 -5.52
C ALA A 134 -4.53 18.67 -6.28
N LEU A 135 -5.20 19.75 -5.87
CA LEU A 135 -6.42 20.24 -6.52
C LEU A 135 -6.15 20.95 -7.84
N ASP A 136 -4.88 21.27 -8.16
CA ASP A 136 -4.46 21.83 -9.47
C ASP A 136 -4.40 20.75 -10.57
N GLY A 137 -5.26 19.72 -10.47
CA GLY A 137 -5.43 18.69 -11.50
C GLY A 137 -4.45 17.52 -11.40
N LEU A 138 -3.84 17.26 -10.24
CA LEU A 138 -2.91 16.13 -10.08
C LEU A 138 -3.56 14.81 -10.51
N GLN A 139 -2.90 14.12 -11.45
CA GLN A 139 -3.21 12.75 -11.82
C GLN A 139 -2.32 11.78 -11.04
N ILE A 140 -2.90 10.72 -10.49
CA ILE A 140 -2.14 9.65 -9.82
C ILE A 140 -2.40 8.37 -10.59
N VAL A 141 -1.34 7.71 -11.03
CA VAL A 141 -1.43 6.49 -11.86
C VAL A 141 -0.51 5.40 -11.37
N ASP A 142 -0.88 4.15 -11.67
CA ASP A 142 -0.08 2.98 -11.39
C ASP A 142 0.87 2.68 -12.56
N ALA A 143 2.17 2.53 -12.28
CA ALA A 143 3.16 2.20 -13.28
C ALA A 143 2.88 0.88 -14.01
N THR A 144 2.41 -0.15 -13.28
CA THR A 144 2.16 -1.48 -13.84
C THR A 144 1.02 -1.44 -14.84
N GLU A 145 -0.05 -0.71 -14.54
CA GLU A 145 -1.16 -0.50 -15.47
C GLU A 145 -0.72 0.33 -16.68
N LEU A 146 -0.02 1.44 -16.43
CA LEU A 146 0.46 2.35 -17.48
C LEU A 146 1.38 1.63 -18.49
N ALA A 147 2.27 0.75 -18.02
CA ALA A 147 3.18 -0.03 -18.85
C ALA A 147 2.46 -0.97 -19.84
N THR A 148 1.22 -1.40 -19.53
CA THR A 148 0.45 -2.27 -20.43
C THR A 148 -0.31 -1.51 -21.53
N GLN A 149 -0.35 -0.18 -21.46
CA GLN A 149 -1.13 0.65 -22.39
C GLN A 149 -0.32 1.01 -23.64
N HIS A 150 -0.98 1.07 -24.79
CA HIS A 150 -0.38 1.58 -26.02
C HIS A 150 -0.26 3.11 -26.05
N HIS A 151 -1.16 3.81 -25.37
CA HIS A 151 -1.15 5.26 -25.24
C HIS A 151 -1.60 5.62 -23.82
N PRO A 152 -0.92 6.56 -23.14
CA PRO A 152 -1.26 6.91 -21.78
C PRO A 152 -2.61 7.63 -21.74
N HIS A 153 -3.46 7.27 -20.79
CA HIS A 153 -4.73 7.97 -20.52
C HIS A 153 -4.50 9.19 -19.60
N LEU A 154 -3.59 10.09 -20.01
CA LEU A 154 -3.18 11.26 -19.24
C LEU A 154 -3.57 12.56 -19.94
N ASN A 155 -3.78 13.61 -19.14
CA ASN A 155 -3.86 14.98 -19.61
C ASN A 155 -2.46 15.61 -19.49
N PRO A 156 -1.78 15.93 -20.60
CA PRO A 156 -0.40 16.44 -20.57
C PRO A 156 -0.28 17.85 -19.97
N ASP A 157 -1.38 18.57 -19.78
CA ASP A 157 -1.38 19.94 -19.25
C ASP A 157 -1.37 20.01 -17.72
N VAL A 158 -1.42 18.86 -17.01
CA VAL A 158 -1.46 18.80 -15.54
C VAL A 158 -0.42 17.83 -14.97
N PRO A 159 0.01 18.00 -13.71
CA PRO A 159 0.99 17.12 -13.09
C PRO A 159 0.51 15.66 -13.02
N THR A 160 1.42 14.71 -13.26
CA THR A 160 1.16 13.27 -13.08
C THR A 160 2.16 12.69 -12.08
N LEU A 161 1.65 11.99 -11.07
CA LEU A 161 2.42 11.20 -10.11
C LEU A 161 2.26 9.71 -10.42
N VAL A 162 3.33 9.10 -10.90
CA VAL A 162 3.39 7.66 -11.21
C VAL A 162 3.87 6.88 -9.97
N GLY A 163 2.98 6.10 -9.37
CA GLY A 163 3.28 5.18 -8.27
C GLY A 163 3.75 3.80 -8.75
N GLN A 164 4.14 2.93 -7.82
CA GLN A 164 4.54 1.53 -8.09
C GLN A 164 5.71 1.35 -9.08
N LEU A 165 6.57 2.35 -9.26
CA LEU A 165 7.73 2.25 -10.15
C LEU A 165 8.93 1.64 -9.41
N TYR A 166 9.00 0.31 -9.33
CA TYR A 166 9.96 -0.40 -8.47
C TYR A 166 11.16 -1.03 -9.20
N GLU A 167 11.17 -1.10 -10.54
CA GLU A 167 12.26 -1.71 -11.30
C GLU A 167 12.54 -1.02 -12.64
N ARG A 168 13.72 -1.28 -13.20
CA ARG A 168 14.19 -0.62 -14.44
C ARG A 168 13.45 -1.08 -15.69
N SER A 169 13.09 -2.36 -15.78
CA SER A 169 12.27 -2.93 -16.86
C SER A 169 10.92 -2.20 -16.93
N LEU A 170 10.20 -2.18 -15.81
CA LEU A 170 8.94 -1.45 -15.68
C LEU A 170 9.09 0.04 -16.04
N ALA A 171 10.15 0.70 -15.57
CA ALA A 171 10.41 2.10 -15.92
C ALA A 171 10.66 2.31 -17.42
N SER A 172 11.29 1.34 -18.09
CA SER A 172 11.48 1.37 -19.55
C SER A 172 10.15 1.24 -20.29
N ASP A 173 9.26 0.34 -19.84
CA ASP A 173 7.95 0.16 -20.46
C ASP A 173 7.04 1.37 -20.25
N VAL A 174 7.00 1.91 -19.01
CA VAL A 174 6.31 3.18 -18.71
C VAL A 174 6.81 4.32 -19.59
N LYS A 175 8.13 4.46 -19.77
CA LYS A 175 8.72 5.47 -20.66
C LYS A 175 8.19 5.32 -22.08
N LEU A 176 8.19 4.10 -22.64
CA LEU A 176 7.73 3.85 -24.00
C LEU A 176 6.26 4.25 -24.17
N THR A 177 5.41 3.97 -23.19
CA THR A 177 4.03 4.42 -23.20
C THR A 177 3.95 5.95 -23.16
N LEU A 178 4.62 6.60 -22.21
CA LEU A 178 4.60 8.06 -22.06
C LEU A 178 5.08 8.81 -23.31
N MET A 179 6.05 8.25 -24.05
CA MET A 179 6.55 8.84 -25.30
C MET A 179 5.51 8.94 -26.43
N ASN A 180 4.36 8.26 -26.32
CA ASN A 180 3.25 8.43 -27.26
C ASN A 180 2.46 9.73 -27.01
N LEU A 181 2.61 10.34 -25.85
CA LEU A 181 1.96 11.60 -25.47
C LEU A 181 2.96 12.75 -25.28
N PHE A 182 4.11 12.47 -24.68
CA PHE A 182 5.13 13.47 -24.36
C PHE A 182 6.34 13.38 -25.30
N PRO A 183 6.97 14.52 -25.66
CA PRO A 183 8.26 14.52 -26.35
C PRO A 183 9.33 13.78 -25.54
N ALA A 184 10.34 13.22 -26.23
CA ALA A 184 11.42 12.45 -25.59
C ALA A 184 12.22 13.25 -24.54
N GLU A 185 12.28 14.57 -24.68
CA GLU A 185 12.98 15.50 -23.78
C GLU A 185 12.06 16.13 -22.72
N HIS A 186 10.82 15.64 -22.57
CA HIS A 186 9.92 16.10 -21.52
C HIS A 186 10.52 15.77 -20.14
N PRO A 187 10.56 16.75 -19.21
CA PRO A 187 11.19 16.59 -17.90
C PRO A 187 10.48 15.59 -16.98
#